data_AF-A0A366C5N6-F1
#
_entry.id   AF-A0A366C5N6-F1
#
_cell.length_a   1.000
_cell.length_b   1.000
_cell.length_c   1.000
_cell.angle_alpha   90.00
_cell.angle_beta   90.00
_cell.angle_gamma   90.00
#
_symmetry.space_group_name_H-M   'P 1'
#
loop_
_entity.id
_entity.type
_entity.pdbx_description
1 polymer ?
#
loop_
_entity_poly.entity_id
_entity_poly.type
_entity_poly.pdbx_seq_one_letter_code
_entity_poly.pdbx_strand_id
1 'polypeptide(L)'
;MSTPELRTLDQVLSLLDGGDFLSGLLEENRNLIQALLTHQREYGGAPKGSLTIKLNYQLDRKCTLQITGDLDVRKPKEPKASTTAWITADGFVTPSNPNQMRMEVRDAGGHRELRTAGSE
;
A
#
# COMPACT_ATOMS: atom_id res chain seq x y z
N MET A 1 10.90 -50.90 13.82
CA MET A 1 10.45 -49.95 12.77
C MET A 1 10.77 -48.56 13.26
N SER A 2 11.50 -47.76 12.48
CA SER A 2 11.73 -46.36 12.82
C SER A 2 10.43 -45.58 12.65
N THR A 3 10.01 -44.84 13.66
CA THR A 3 8.88 -43.92 13.53
C THR A 3 9.26 -42.82 12.53
N PRO A 4 8.43 -42.50 11.52
CA PRO A 4 8.71 -41.40 10.61
C PRO A 4 8.74 -40.08 11.41
N GLU A 5 9.83 -39.33 11.26
CA GLU A 5 10.03 -38.03 11.92
C GLU A 5 9.89 -36.92 10.89
N LEU A 6 9.17 -35.85 11.24
CA LEU A 6 9.13 -34.63 10.44
C LEU A 6 10.42 -33.86 10.68
N ARG A 7 11.13 -33.51 9.60
CA ARG A 7 12.44 -32.85 9.65
C ARG A 7 12.43 -31.44 9.06
N THR A 8 11.40 -31.09 8.30
CA THR A 8 11.31 -29.79 7.62
C THR A 8 10.02 -29.07 7.97
N LEU A 9 10.04 -27.74 7.87
CA LEU A 9 8.87 -26.93 8.19
C LEU A 9 7.72 -27.18 7.21
N ASP A 10 8.00 -27.43 5.92
CA ASP A 10 6.96 -27.79 4.95
C ASP A 10 6.22 -29.08 5.34
N GLN A 11 6.92 -30.06 5.92
CA GLN A 11 6.33 -31.30 6.42
C GLN A 11 5.42 -31.05 7.62
N VAL A 12 5.73 -30.05 8.46
CA VAL A 12 4.86 -29.67 9.58
C VAL A 12 3.63 -28.91 9.08
N LEU A 13 3.83 -27.97 8.13
CA LEU A 13 2.75 -27.18 7.55
C LEU A 13 1.80 -28.02 6.67
N SER A 14 2.29 -29.08 6.03
CA SER A 14 1.46 -30.00 5.25
C SER A 14 0.55 -30.88 6.10
N LEU A 15 0.79 -30.99 7.41
CA LEU A 15 -0.14 -31.64 8.33
C LEU A 15 -1.33 -30.76 8.71
N LEU A 16 -1.19 -29.44 8.57
CA LEU A 16 -2.26 -28.50 8.91
C LEU A 16 -3.35 -28.60 7.84
N ASP A 17 -4.58 -28.83 8.30
CA ASP A 17 -5.78 -28.94 7.47
C ASP A 17 -5.61 -29.94 6.30
N GLY A 18 -4.90 -31.05 6.54
CA GLY A 18 -4.67 -32.07 5.52
C GLY A 18 -3.77 -31.64 4.34
N GLY A 19 -3.06 -30.51 4.47
CA GLY A 19 -2.18 -29.96 3.44
C GLY A 19 -2.77 -28.76 2.68
N ASP A 20 -4.05 -28.45 2.91
CA ASP A 20 -4.72 -27.29 2.31
C ASP A 20 -4.10 -25.98 2.80
N PHE A 21 -3.67 -25.92 4.07
CA PHE A 21 -3.02 -24.73 4.63
C PHE A 21 -1.71 -24.38 3.89
N LEU A 22 -0.85 -25.37 3.64
CA LEU A 22 0.42 -25.15 2.92
C LEU A 22 0.17 -24.70 1.48
N SER A 23 -0.83 -25.30 0.82
CA SER A 23 -1.21 -24.95 -0.55
C SER A 23 -1.74 -23.51 -0.62
N GLY A 24 -2.64 -23.13 0.29
CA GLY A 24 -3.16 -21.76 0.40
C GLY A 24 -2.09 -20.73 0.73
N LEU A 25 -1.14 -21.07 1.62
CA LEU A 25 0.02 -20.23 1.93
C LEU A 25 0.85 -19.91 0.68
N LEU A 26 1.15 -20.94 -0.13
CA LEU A 26 1.94 -20.77 -1.35
C LEU A 26 1.20 -19.95 -2.41
N GLU A 27 -0.12 -20.13 -2.53
CA GLU A 27 -0.96 -19.33 -3.40
C GLU A 27 -0.97 -17.86 -2.98
N GLU A 28 -1.19 -17.58 -1.70
CA GLU A 28 -1.17 -16.20 -1.19
C GLU A 28 0.19 -15.54 -1.31
N ASN A 29 1.28 -16.30 -1.13
CA ASN A 29 2.64 -15.81 -1.39
C ASN A 29 2.82 -15.39 -2.86
N ARG A 30 2.35 -16.22 -3.80
CA ARG A 30 2.36 -15.88 -5.23
C ARG A 30 1.52 -14.64 -5.51
N ASN A 31 0.31 -14.56 -4.94
CA ASN A 31 -0.60 -13.44 -5.10
C ASN A 31 0.01 -12.13 -4.58
N LEU A 32 0.72 -12.17 -3.45
CA LEU A 32 1.41 -11.02 -2.89
C LEU A 32 2.52 -10.51 -3.82
N ILE A 33 3.34 -11.41 -4.36
CA ILE A 33 4.41 -11.06 -5.30
C ILE A 33 3.82 -10.45 -6.58
N GLN A 34 2.74 -11.03 -7.11
CA GLN A 34 2.05 -10.47 -8.28
C GLN A 34 1.47 -9.08 -8.01
N ALA A 35 0.90 -8.85 -6.82
CA ALA A 35 0.39 -7.53 -6.43
C ALA A 35 1.53 -6.49 -6.34
N LEU A 36 2.69 -6.85 -5.80
CA LEU A 36 3.87 -5.98 -5.76
C LEU A 36 4.37 -5.60 -7.17
N LEU A 37 4.48 -6.59 -8.06
CA LEU A 37 4.89 -6.37 -9.46
C LEU A 37 3.89 -5.48 -10.21
N THR A 38 2.60 -5.73 -10.02
CA THR A 38 1.53 -4.95 -10.65
C THR A 38 1.58 -3.51 -10.16
N HIS A 39 1.67 -3.30 -8.84
CA HIS A 39 1.77 -1.97 -8.25
C HIS A 39 3.03 -1.22 -8.71
N GLN A 40 4.17 -1.89 -8.80
CA GLN A 40 5.40 -1.28 -9.30
C GLN A 40 5.26 -0.85 -10.78
N ARG A 41 4.56 -1.64 -11.60
CA ARG A 41 4.33 -1.31 -13.01
C ARG A 41 3.37 -0.13 -13.18
N GLU A 42 2.31 -0.08 -12.37
CA GLU A 42 1.27 0.95 -12.48
C GLU A 42 1.67 2.27 -11.85
N TYR A 43 2.34 2.24 -10.70
CA TYR A 43 2.60 3.43 -9.88
C TYR A 43 4.10 3.73 -9.69
N GLY A 44 4.99 2.83 -10.12
CA GLY A 44 6.43 2.96 -9.91
C GLY A 44 6.87 2.72 -8.46
N GLY A 45 8.10 3.11 -8.15
CA GLY A 45 8.65 3.07 -6.79
C GLY A 45 9.02 1.67 -6.26
N ALA A 46 9.07 1.57 -4.93
CA ALA A 46 9.44 0.37 -4.18
C ALA A 46 8.28 -0.09 -3.28
N PRO A 47 7.24 -0.74 -3.85
CA PRO A 47 6.08 -1.17 -3.09
C PRO A 47 6.45 -2.19 -2.00
N LYS A 48 5.73 -2.14 -0.88
CA LYS A 48 5.97 -2.99 0.29
C LYS A 48 4.74 -3.85 0.56
N GLY A 49 4.97 -5.10 0.92
CA GLY A 49 3.95 -6.04 1.35
C GLY A 49 4.51 -6.93 2.47
N SER A 50 3.64 -7.61 3.19
CA SER A 50 4.05 -8.56 4.24
C SER A 50 3.17 -9.79 4.25
N LEU A 51 3.78 -10.95 4.44
CA LEU A 51 3.10 -12.22 4.70
C LEU A 51 3.55 -12.71 6.07
N THR A 52 2.61 -13.02 6.95
CA THR A 52 2.86 -13.46 8.33
C THR A 52 2.17 -14.79 8.57
N ILE A 53 2.95 -15.79 9.00
CA ILE A 53 2.46 -17.10 9.41
C ILE A 53 2.53 -17.15 10.93
N LYS A 54 1.40 -17.44 11.58
CA LYS A 54 1.34 -17.64 13.03
C LYS A 54 1.00 -19.08 13.32
N LEU A 55 1.86 -19.74 14.09
CA LEU A 55 1.66 -21.12 14.53
C LEU A 55 1.43 -21.13 16.05
N ASN A 56 0.30 -21.68 16.47
CA ASN A 56 -0.04 -21.87 17.86
C ASN A 56 0.11 -23.36 18.20
N TYR A 57 0.84 -23.65 19.28
CA TYR A 57 1.10 -25.01 19.75
C TYR A 57 0.44 -25.22 21.11
N GLN A 58 -0.28 -26.33 21.26
CA GLN A 58 -0.89 -26.74 22.51
C GLN A 58 -0.59 -28.22 22.78
N LEU A 59 0.10 -28.50 23.88
CA LEU A 59 0.40 -29.86 24.34
C LEU A 59 -0.64 -30.27 25.38
N ASP A 60 -1.26 -31.43 25.20
CA ASP A 60 -2.21 -31.99 26.16
C ASP A 60 -1.53 -32.94 27.17
N ARG A 61 -2.28 -33.36 28.20
CA ARG A 61 -1.77 -34.29 29.24
C ARG A 61 -1.49 -35.70 28.73
N LYS A 62 -1.95 -36.05 27.52
CA LYS A 62 -1.74 -37.35 26.89
C LYS A 62 -0.56 -37.32 25.91
N CYS A 63 0.28 -36.27 25.95
CA CYS A 63 1.39 -36.05 25.03
C CYS A 63 0.95 -35.93 23.56
N THR A 64 -0.27 -35.46 23.31
CA THR A 64 -0.77 -35.07 21.99
C THR A 64 -0.49 -33.59 21.76
N LEU A 65 0.11 -33.27 20.62
CA LEU A 65 0.40 -31.89 20.22
C LEU A 65 -0.64 -31.43 19.20
N GLN A 66 -1.40 -30.40 19.55
CA GLN A 66 -2.26 -29.68 18.62
C GLN A 66 -1.51 -28.48 18.06
N ILE A 67 -1.56 -28.31 16.74
CA ILE A 67 -0.94 -27.19 16.02
C ILE A 67 -2.06 -26.48 15.25
N THR A 68 -2.14 -25.15 15.39
CA THR A 68 -3.11 -24.31 14.65
C THR A 68 -2.34 -23.22 13.89
N GLY A 69 -2.59 -23.08 12.60
CA GLY A 69 -1.96 -22.07 11.75
C GLY A 69 -2.92 -20.96 11.38
N ASP A 70 -2.47 -19.72 11.49
CA ASP A 70 -3.14 -18.53 10.96
C ASP A 70 -2.24 -17.85 9.91
N LEU A 71 -2.86 -17.24 8.90
CA LEU A 71 -2.17 -16.53 7.82
C LEU A 71 -2.69 -15.08 7.71
N ASP A 72 -1.80 -14.09 7.84
CA ASP A 72 -2.08 -12.66 7.61
C ASP A 72 -1.27 -12.16 6.41
N VAL A 73 -1.96 -11.59 5.41
CA VAL A 73 -1.34 -11.09 4.17
C VAL A 73 -1.72 -9.63 3.97
N ARG A 74 -0.71 -8.76 3.91
CA ARG A 74 -0.87 -7.33 3.66
C ARG A 74 -0.29 -6.99 2.29
N LYS A 75 -1.19 -6.72 1.35
CA LYS A 75 -0.87 -6.30 -0.02
C LYS A 75 -0.38 -4.84 -0.05
N PRO A 76 0.42 -4.45 -1.07
CA PRO A 76 0.85 -3.07 -1.24
C PRO A 76 -0.35 -2.13 -1.31
N LYS A 77 -0.31 -1.06 -0.50
CA LYS A 77 -1.37 -0.04 -0.49
C LYS A 77 -1.21 0.83 -1.74
N GLU A 78 -2.29 1.00 -2.50
CA GLU A 78 -2.38 1.99 -3.57
C GLU A 78 -1.95 3.37 -3.06
N PRO A 79 -1.29 4.22 -3.88
CA PRO A 79 -0.98 5.58 -3.48
C PRO A 79 -2.32 6.25 -3.18
N LYS A 80 -2.58 6.57 -1.91
CA LYS A 80 -3.81 7.26 -1.54
C LYS A 80 -3.87 8.56 -2.34
N ALA A 81 -4.91 8.73 -3.15
CA ALA A 81 -5.20 10.01 -3.77
C ALA A 81 -5.34 11.06 -2.65
N SER A 82 -4.29 11.84 -2.44
CA SER A 82 -4.27 12.92 -1.46
C SER A 82 -4.42 14.23 -2.21
N THR A 83 -5.33 15.07 -1.72
CA THR A 83 -5.47 16.44 -2.18
C THR A 83 -5.51 17.34 -0.96
N THR A 84 -4.79 18.46 -1.04
CA THR A 84 -4.86 19.52 -0.04
C THR A 84 -5.91 20.50 -0.52
N ALA A 85 -7.05 20.54 0.15
CA ALA A 85 -8.10 21.52 -0.09
C ALA A 85 -8.14 22.53 1.07
N TRP A 86 -8.71 23.71 0.83
CA TRP A 86 -8.92 24.71 1.85
C TRP A 86 -10.32 24.62 2.43
N ILE A 87 -10.50 25.13 3.64
CA ILE A 87 -11.80 25.22 4.31
C ILE A 87 -12.25 26.67 4.36
N THR A 88 -13.53 26.91 4.06
CA THR A 88 -14.19 28.21 4.23
C THR A 88 -14.59 28.41 5.70
N ALA A 89 -14.87 29.65 6.10
CA ALA A 89 -15.31 29.97 7.46
C ALA A 89 -16.63 29.27 7.84
N ASP A 90 -17.48 28.99 6.86
CA ASP A 90 -18.75 28.28 7.01
C ASP A 90 -18.61 26.74 6.99
N GLY A 91 -17.38 26.22 6.95
CA GLY A 91 -17.11 24.78 7.03
C GLY A 91 -17.20 24.01 5.71
N PHE A 92 -17.34 24.70 4.57
CA PHE A 92 -17.31 24.05 3.24
C PHE A 92 -15.89 23.92 2.69
N VAL A 93 -15.65 22.85 1.92
CA VAL A 93 -14.38 22.59 1.23
C VAL A 93 -14.29 23.43 -0.05
N THR A 94 -13.15 24.08 -0.29
CA THR A 94 -12.90 24.93 -1.46
C THR A 94 -11.53 24.65 -2.09
N PRO A 95 -11.41 24.68 -3.43
CA PRO A 95 -10.17 24.41 -4.16
C PRO A 95 -9.19 25.57 -4.20
N SER A 96 -9.49 26.70 -3.55
CA SER A 96 -8.61 27.87 -3.49
C SER A 96 -8.58 28.48 -2.10
N ASN A 97 -7.42 28.98 -1.67
CA ASN A 97 -7.25 29.58 -0.34
C ASN A 97 -8.21 30.77 -0.17
N PRO A 98 -9.18 30.69 0.76
CA PRO A 98 -10.13 31.78 0.98
C PRO A 98 -9.48 33.03 1.59
N ASN A 99 -8.28 32.90 2.18
CA ASN A 99 -7.52 34.02 2.74
C ASN A 99 -6.58 34.69 1.71
N GLN A 100 -6.51 34.18 0.48
CA GLN A 100 -5.79 34.87 -0.60
C GLN A 100 -6.72 35.86 -1.30
N MET A 101 -6.38 37.15 -1.25
CA MET A 101 -7.07 38.15 -2.05
C MET A 101 -6.84 37.85 -3.53
N ARG A 102 -7.92 37.65 -4.28
CA ARG A 102 -7.86 37.49 -5.74
C ARG A 102 -7.47 38.84 -6.33
N MET A 103 -6.27 38.94 -6.89
CA MET A 103 -5.86 40.11 -7.66
C MET A 103 -6.67 40.12 -8.96
N GLU A 104 -7.63 41.04 -9.07
CA GLU A 104 -8.24 41.34 -10.36
C GLU A 104 -7.21 42.07 -11.21
N VAL A 105 -6.78 41.45 -12.31
CA VAL A 105 -5.91 42.11 -13.30
C VAL A 105 -6.71 43.26 -13.88
N ARG A 106 -6.42 44.49 -13.45
CA ARG A 106 -6.90 45.69 -14.13
C ARG A 106 -6.09 45.83 -15.42
N ASP A 107 -6.77 45.85 -16.55
CA ASP A 107 -6.17 46.13 -17.84
C ASP A 107 -5.61 47.57 -17.78
N ALA A 108 -4.29 47.69 -17.67
CA ALA A 108 -3.62 48.97 -17.66
C ALA A 108 -3.52 49.44 -19.11
N GLY A 109 -4.55 50.16 -19.58
CA GLY A 109 -4.51 50.90 -20.84
C GLY A 109 -3.46 52.02 -20.79
N GLY A 110 -2.19 51.66 -20.94
CA GLY A 110 -1.07 52.58 -21.05
C GLY A 110 -0.75 52.87 -22.52
N HIS A 111 -1.06 54.08 -22.98
CA HIS A 111 -0.63 54.58 -24.28
C HIS A 111 0.90 54.55 -24.37
N ARG A 112 1.45 53.66 -25.19
CA ARG A 112 2.89 53.52 -25.39
C ARG A 112 3.37 54.60 -26.37
N GLU A 113 3.85 55.72 -25.86
CA GLU A 113 4.59 56.69 -26.68
C GLU A 113 5.96 56.09 -27.03
N LEU A 114 6.10 55.69 -28.29
CA LEU A 114 7.38 55.29 -28.89
C LEU A 114 8.27 56.53 -29.03
N ARG A 115 9.29 56.64 -28.17
CA ARG A 115 10.38 57.59 -28.41
C ARG A 115 11.34 56.99 -29.42
N THR A 116 11.32 57.52 -30.64
CA THR A 116 12.31 57.25 -31.69
C THR A 116 13.67 57.75 -31.22
N ALA A 117 14.68 56.86 -31.19
CA ALA A 117 16.06 57.24 -30.90
C ALA A 117 16.59 58.12 -32.05
N GLY A 118 17.12 59.29 -31.69
CA GLY A 118 17.74 60.22 -32.62
C GLY A 118 18.94 59.60 -33.31
N SER A 119 18.99 59.83 -34.63
CA SER A 119 20.09 59.55 -35.54
C SER A 119 21.18 60.60 -35.40
N GLU A 120 22.41 60.17 -35.10
CA GLU A 120 23.68 60.83 -35.48
C GLU A 120 24.76 59.76 -35.71
#